data_AF-A0A437MFG5-F1
#
_entry.id   AF-A0A437MFG5-F1
#
_cell.length_a   1.000
_cell.length_b   1.000
_cell.length_c   1.000
_cell.angle_alpha   90.00
_cell.angle_beta   90.00
_cell.angle_gamma   90.00
#
_symmetry.space_group_name_H-M   'P 1'
#
loop_
_entity.id
_entity.type
_entity.pdbx_description
1 polymer ?
#
loop_
_entity_poly.entity_id
_entity_poly.type
_entity_poly.pdbx_seq_one_letter_code
_entity_poly.pdbx_strand_id
1 'polypeptide(L)'
;MRESPVQGPPAVTVHGMDHVRAVLQLQRPATLLSAGAAASAIGAPGFLAMLRAGGWDGRLPAILDCGTAPGHALGALLAGVPQVVLAPCPARAGLMALHPGRILAEAPPSLDMATWNPRRGTGWIEAWLANRGG
;
A
#
# COMPACT_ATOMS: atom_id res chain seq x y z
N MET A 1 -24.63 -0.52 7.47
CA MET A 1 -23.80 0.70 7.56
C MET A 1 -22.96 0.72 6.28
N ARG A 2 -23.19 1.66 5.36
CA ARG A 2 -22.36 1.75 4.15
C ARG A 2 -21.07 2.46 4.56
N GLU A 3 -19.95 1.76 4.56
CA GLU A 3 -18.65 2.38 4.81
C GLU A 3 -18.40 3.43 3.71
N SER A 4 -18.09 4.65 4.12
CA SER A 4 -17.69 5.72 3.20
C SER A 4 -16.42 5.28 2.44
N PRO A 5 -16.27 5.64 1.15
CA PRO A 5 -15.06 5.31 0.41
C PRO A 5 -13.84 5.86 1.16
N VAL A 6 -12.78 5.04 1.27
CA VAL A 6 -11.50 5.44 1.85
C VAL A 6 -11.04 6.72 1.13
N GLN A 7 -11.05 7.84 1.85
CA GLN A 7 -10.59 9.13 1.34
C GLN A 7 -9.07 9.07 1.19
N GLY A 8 -8.57 9.22 -0.04
CA GLY A 8 -7.15 9.26 -0.35
C GLY A 8 -6.85 9.08 -1.83
N PRO A 9 -5.60 9.31 -2.27
CA PRO A 9 -5.20 9.07 -3.65
C PRO A 9 -5.43 7.61 -4.06
N PRO A 10 -5.79 7.33 -5.32
CA PRO A 10 -5.97 5.96 -5.81
C PRO A 10 -4.76 5.06 -5.52
N ALA A 11 -5.05 3.83 -5.09
CA ALA A 11 -4.01 2.86 -4.73
C ALA A 11 -3.55 2.03 -5.94
N VAL A 12 -2.28 1.68 -5.96
CA VAL A 12 -1.68 0.76 -6.93
C VAL A 12 -0.93 -0.31 -6.15
N THR A 13 -1.29 -1.58 -6.38
CA THR A 13 -0.63 -2.72 -5.76
C THR A 13 0.68 -3.02 -6.49
N VAL A 14 1.80 -2.90 -5.78
CA VAL A 14 3.15 -3.12 -6.30
C VAL A 14 3.73 -4.42 -5.78
N HIS A 15 4.45 -5.13 -6.66
CA HIS A 15 5.07 -6.43 -6.38
C HIS A 15 6.59 -6.39 -6.45
N GLY A 16 7.15 -5.25 -6.88
CA GLY A 16 8.58 -5.09 -7.09
C GLY A 16 8.97 -3.64 -7.33
N MET A 17 10.27 -3.37 -7.31
CA MET A 17 10.84 -2.03 -7.50
C MET A 17 10.52 -1.40 -8.87
N ASP A 18 10.38 -2.21 -9.93
CA ASP A 18 10.03 -1.68 -11.25
C ASP A 18 8.59 -1.15 -11.30
N HIS A 19 7.68 -1.76 -10.52
CA HIS A 19 6.31 -1.28 -10.39
C HIS A 19 6.29 0.07 -9.67
N VAL A 20 7.06 0.19 -8.59
CA VAL A 20 7.22 1.45 -7.85
C VAL A 20 7.76 2.55 -8.76
N ARG A 21 8.82 2.25 -9.52
CA ARG A 21 9.42 3.20 -10.46
C ARG A 21 8.43 3.66 -11.52
N ALA A 22 7.67 2.74 -12.11
CA ALA A 22 6.67 3.06 -13.11
C ALA A 22 5.58 4.00 -12.56
N VAL A 23 5.08 3.75 -11.35
CA VAL A 23 4.07 4.63 -10.70
C VAL A 23 4.66 6.01 -10.42
N LEU A 24 5.87 6.08 -9.86
CA LEU A 24 6.52 7.35 -9.51
C LEU A 24 6.84 8.22 -10.74
N GLN A 25 7.21 7.60 -11.87
CA GLN A 25 7.48 8.29 -13.14
C GLN A 25 6.27 9.04 -13.69
N LEU A 26 5.04 8.64 -13.32
CA LEU A 26 3.82 9.32 -13.75
C LEU A 26 3.63 10.68 -13.03
N GLN A 27 4.30 10.91 -11.91
CA GLN A 27 4.22 12.15 -11.13
C GLN A 27 2.78 12.56 -10.77
N ARG A 28 1.89 11.57 -10.56
CA ARG A 28 0.50 11.78 -10.14
C ARG A 28 0.29 11.35 -8.70
N PRO A 29 -0.71 11.91 -7.99
CA PRO A 29 -1.11 11.39 -6.69
C PRO A 29 -1.47 9.91 -6.77
N ALA A 30 -0.80 9.09 -5.95
CA ALA A 30 -1.04 7.66 -5.87
C ALA A 30 -0.68 7.16 -4.46
N THR A 31 -1.27 6.04 -4.08
CA THR A 31 -0.93 5.29 -2.87
C THR A 31 -0.28 3.97 -3.27
N LEU A 32 0.91 3.68 -2.74
CA LEU A 32 1.60 2.42 -3.00
C LEU A 32 1.11 1.36 -2.00
N LEU A 33 0.50 0.29 -2.48
CA LEU A 33 0.00 -0.81 -1.67
C LEU A 33 0.81 -2.07 -1.95
N SER A 34 1.17 -2.85 -0.93
CA SER A 34 1.77 -4.18 -1.15
C SER A 34 0.74 -5.20 -1.64
N ALA A 35 1.20 -6.32 -2.19
CA ALA A 35 0.34 -7.50 -2.36
C ALA A 35 -0.30 -7.94 -1.02
N GLY A 36 -1.43 -8.66 -1.08
CA GLY A 36 -2.12 -9.16 0.11
C GLY A 36 -1.22 -10.03 0.97
N ALA A 37 -1.26 -9.82 2.29
CA ALA A 37 -0.41 -10.50 3.28
C ALA A 37 1.12 -10.42 3.01
N ALA A 38 1.60 -9.45 2.23
CA ALA A 38 3.03 -9.31 1.91
C ALA A 38 3.91 -9.17 3.16
N ALA A 39 3.37 -8.67 4.28
CA ALA A 39 4.13 -8.60 5.53
C ALA A 39 4.63 -9.97 6.01
N SER A 40 3.87 -11.04 5.76
CA SER A 40 4.29 -12.41 6.12
C SER A 40 5.33 -12.98 5.15
N ALA A 41 5.38 -12.48 3.91
CA ALA A 41 6.28 -12.98 2.87
C ALA A 41 7.64 -12.28 2.87
N ILE A 42 7.65 -10.95 2.91
CA ILE A 42 8.88 -10.14 2.80
C ILE A 42 9.16 -9.27 4.03
N GLY A 43 8.19 -9.16 4.96
CA GLY A 43 8.30 -8.31 6.13
C GLY A 43 8.32 -6.81 5.80
N ALA A 44 8.23 -5.99 6.86
CA ALA A 44 8.33 -4.54 6.73
C ALA A 44 9.69 -4.06 6.19
N PRO A 45 10.85 -4.62 6.62
CA PRO A 45 12.14 -4.21 6.05
C PRO A 45 12.24 -4.49 4.56
N GLY A 46 11.75 -5.66 4.10
CA GLY A 46 11.74 -6.02 2.68
C GLY A 46 10.85 -5.09 1.86
N PHE A 47 9.65 -4.77 2.35
CA PHE A 47 8.76 -3.81 1.70
C PHE A 47 9.40 -2.42 1.58
N LEU A 48 9.95 -1.87 2.66
CA LEU A 48 10.62 -0.56 2.63
C LEU A 48 11.85 -0.55 1.72
N ALA A 49 12.63 -1.63 1.69
CA ALA A 49 13.77 -1.77 0.79
C ALA A 49 13.33 -1.76 -0.68
N MET A 50 12.26 -2.50 -1.02
CA MET A 50 11.67 -2.52 -2.36
C MET A 50 11.19 -1.13 -2.78
N LEU A 51 10.49 -0.40 -1.90
CA LEU A 51 10.03 0.97 -2.18
C LEU A 51 11.21 1.90 -2.46
N ARG A 52 12.23 1.90 -1.59
CA ARG A 52 13.44 2.74 -1.74
C ARG A 52 14.20 2.41 -3.02
N ALA A 53 14.35 1.13 -3.35
CA ALA A 53 14.98 0.70 -4.61
C ALA A 53 14.21 1.14 -5.86
N GLY A 54 12.90 1.32 -5.73
CA GLY A 54 12.04 1.91 -6.76
C GLY A 54 12.09 3.44 -6.83
N GLY A 55 12.77 4.12 -5.90
CA GLY A 55 12.88 5.58 -5.83
C GLY A 55 11.87 6.26 -4.92
N TRP A 56 11.14 5.52 -4.08
CA TRP A 56 10.21 6.11 -3.11
C TRP A 56 10.96 6.86 -2.02
N ASP A 57 10.60 8.13 -1.83
CA ASP A 57 11.22 9.07 -0.90
C ASP A 57 10.35 9.40 0.33
N GLY A 58 9.18 8.75 0.45
CA GLY A 58 8.22 9.00 1.52
C GLY A 58 7.10 9.99 1.20
N ARG A 59 7.12 10.67 0.03
CA ARG A 59 6.08 11.66 -0.31
C ARG A 59 4.73 11.04 -0.66
N LEU A 60 4.74 9.88 -1.32
CA LEU A 60 3.52 9.14 -1.59
C LEU A 60 3.15 8.27 -0.39
N PRO A 61 1.86 8.16 -0.02
CA PRO A 61 1.41 7.18 0.95
C PRO A 61 1.84 5.76 0.56
N ALA A 62 2.25 4.98 1.55
CA ALA A 62 2.61 3.58 1.38
C ALA A 62 1.95 2.71 2.45
N ILE A 63 1.33 1.62 2.00
CA ILE A 63 0.52 0.71 2.82
C ILE A 63 1.09 -0.70 2.70
N LEU A 64 1.41 -1.32 3.83
CA LEU A 64 1.76 -2.74 3.90
C LEU A 64 0.57 -3.57 4.38
N ASP A 65 0.16 -4.56 3.58
CA ASP A 65 -0.87 -5.51 3.96
C ASP A 65 -0.30 -6.58 4.91
N CYS A 66 -0.84 -6.59 6.14
CA CYS A 66 -0.43 -7.48 7.21
C CYS A 66 -1.41 -8.66 7.41
N GLY A 67 -2.42 -8.81 6.55
CA GLY A 67 -3.46 -9.83 6.70
C GLY A 67 -4.09 -9.81 8.09
N THR A 68 -4.11 -10.97 8.77
CA THR A 68 -4.61 -11.13 10.15
C THR A 68 -3.50 -11.18 11.20
N ALA A 69 -2.27 -10.79 10.87
CA ALA A 69 -1.10 -10.96 11.73
C ALA A 69 -0.74 -9.66 12.50
N PRO A 70 -1.21 -9.47 13.74
CA PRO A 70 -0.98 -8.22 14.49
C PRO A 70 0.50 -7.96 14.82
N GLY A 71 1.30 -9.02 14.99
CA GLY A 71 2.75 -8.88 15.20
C GLY A 71 3.47 -8.25 14.01
N HIS A 72 3.08 -8.63 12.78
CA HIS A 72 3.60 -7.99 11.57
C HIS A 72 3.16 -6.53 11.45
N ALA A 73 1.89 -6.23 11.77
CA ALA A 73 1.39 -4.86 11.77
C ALA A 73 2.16 -3.96 12.76
N LEU A 74 2.33 -4.40 14.00
CA LEU A 74 3.12 -3.67 15.00
C LEU A 74 4.57 -3.48 14.54
N GLY A 75 5.21 -4.55 14.07
CA GLY A 75 6.59 -4.49 13.55
C GLY A 75 6.74 -3.51 12.39
N ALA A 76 5.77 -3.47 11.47
CA ALA A 76 5.76 -2.53 10.35
C ALA A 76 5.63 -1.07 10.79
N LEU A 77 4.74 -0.79 11.74
CA LEU A 77 4.55 0.56 12.27
C LEU A 77 5.79 1.08 12.99
N LEU A 78 6.46 0.21 13.77
CA LEU A 78 7.72 0.51 14.45
C LEU A 78 8.89 0.67 13.46
N ALA A 79 8.90 -0.09 12.36
CA ALA A 79 9.89 0.04 11.28
C ALA A 79 9.71 1.30 10.41
N GLY A 80 8.68 2.10 10.66
CA GLY A 80 8.42 3.35 9.93
C GLY A 80 7.58 3.19 8.66
N VAL A 81 6.90 2.05 8.47
CA VAL A 81 5.87 1.94 7.41
C VAL A 81 4.74 2.92 7.73
N PRO A 82 4.36 3.85 6.83
CA PRO A 82 3.39 4.90 7.15
C PRO A 82 2.05 4.34 7.63
N GLN A 83 1.51 3.37 6.89
CA GLN A 83 0.22 2.75 7.15
C GLN A 83 0.24 1.24 6.91
N VAL A 84 -0.65 0.51 7.56
CA VAL A 84 -0.82 -0.94 7.39
C VAL A 84 -2.28 -1.29 7.21
N VAL A 85 -2.56 -2.38 6.50
CA VAL A 85 -3.88 -3.04 6.53
C VAL A 85 -3.80 -4.18 7.53
N LEU A 86 -4.77 -4.22 8.45
CA LEU A 86 -4.93 -5.31 9.40
C LEU A 86 -6.39 -5.75 9.39
N ALA A 87 -6.62 -6.92 8.80
CA ALA A 87 -7.91 -7.59 8.81
C ALA A 87 -8.34 -7.92 10.25
N PRO A 88 -9.64 -8.21 10.49
CA PRO A 88 -10.15 -8.50 11.83
C PRO A 88 -9.33 -9.55 12.60
N CYS A 89 -8.79 -9.16 13.75
CA CYS A 89 -8.09 -10.04 14.68
C CYS A 89 -8.23 -9.50 16.12
N PRO A 90 -8.02 -10.33 17.17
CA PRO A 90 -8.25 -9.93 18.57
C PRO A 90 -7.49 -8.67 19.00
N ALA A 91 -6.27 -8.48 18.49
CA ALA A 91 -5.42 -7.35 18.86
C ALA A 91 -5.69 -6.07 18.05
N ARG A 92 -6.55 -6.11 17.02
CA ARG A 92 -6.74 -5.00 16.06
C ARG A 92 -7.18 -3.70 16.74
N ALA A 93 -8.17 -3.76 17.62
CA ALA A 93 -8.69 -2.57 18.31
C ALA A 93 -7.61 -1.90 19.18
N GLY A 94 -6.83 -2.70 19.91
CA GLY A 94 -5.72 -2.19 20.72
C GLY A 94 -4.63 -1.53 19.87
N LEU A 95 -4.27 -2.14 18.74
CA LEU A 95 -3.29 -1.54 17.83
C LEU A 95 -3.82 -0.26 17.16
N MET A 96 -5.10 -0.20 16.79
CA MET A 96 -5.72 1.02 16.26
C MET A 96 -5.72 2.17 17.27
N ALA A 97 -5.92 1.85 18.55
CA ALA A 97 -5.84 2.83 19.63
C ALA A 97 -4.40 3.33 19.89
N LEU A 98 -3.40 2.45 19.79
CA LEU A 98 -1.98 2.79 19.94
C LEU A 98 -1.42 3.57 18.74
N HIS A 99 -1.98 3.35 17.55
CA HIS A 99 -1.52 3.95 16.30
C HIS A 99 -2.68 4.58 15.50
N PRO A 100 -3.31 5.63 16.03
CA PRO A 100 -4.49 6.24 15.42
C PRO A 100 -4.18 6.71 13.99
N GLY A 101 -5.07 6.35 13.05
CA GLY A 101 -4.96 6.73 11.63
C GLY A 101 -3.92 5.96 10.80
N ARG A 102 -3.13 5.06 11.42
CA ARG A 102 -2.10 4.28 10.72
C ARG A 102 -2.50 2.84 10.37
N ILE A 103 -3.64 2.39 10.88
CA ILE A 103 -4.17 1.04 10.62
C ILE A 103 -5.48 1.16 9.87
N LEU A 104 -5.53 0.58 8.68
CA LEU A 104 -6.72 0.44 7.87
C LEU A 104 -7.38 -0.91 8.16
N ALA A 105 -8.70 -0.91 8.30
CA ALA A 105 -9.48 -2.12 8.50
C ALA A 105 -9.47 -3.03 7.25
N GLU A 106 -9.41 -2.40 6.07
CA GLU A 106 -9.40 -3.05 4.76
C GLU A 106 -8.46 -2.30 3.82
N ALA A 107 -7.93 -3.00 2.82
CA ALA A 107 -7.12 -2.39 1.78
C ALA A 107 -8.01 -1.48 0.90
N PRO A 108 -7.55 -0.27 0.52
CA PRO A 108 -8.25 0.53 -0.45
C PRO A 108 -8.31 -0.23 -1.79
N PRO A 109 -9.39 -0.08 -2.59
CA PRO A 109 -9.41 -0.69 -3.91
C PRO A 109 -8.23 -0.18 -4.74
N SER A 110 -7.54 -1.10 -5.39
CA SER A 110 -6.25 -0.85 -6.00
C SER A 110 -6.16 -1.44 -7.40
N LEU A 111 -5.30 -0.84 -8.21
CA LEU A 111 -4.88 -1.39 -9.48
C LEU A 111 -3.75 -2.40 -9.26
N ASP A 112 -3.98 -3.67 -9.59
CA ASP A 112 -2.97 -4.71 -9.40
C ASP A 112 -1.97 -4.78 -10.56
N MET A 113 -0.69 -4.54 -10.27
CA MET A 113 0.39 -4.61 -11.24
C MET A 113 0.94 -6.02 -11.46
N ALA A 114 0.40 -7.08 -10.86
CA ALA A 114 0.88 -8.47 -11.04
C ALA A 114 0.97 -8.91 -12.51
N THR A 115 0.10 -8.36 -13.37
CA THR A 115 0.05 -8.67 -14.81
C THR A 115 0.66 -7.58 -15.69
N TRP A 116 1.30 -6.57 -15.07
CA TRP A 116 1.91 -5.47 -15.81
C TRP A 116 3.05 -5.98 -16.69
N ASN A 117 3.12 -5.45 -17.91
CA ASN A 117 4.21 -5.66 -18.83
C ASN A 117 4.76 -4.30 -19.26
N PRO A 118 6.06 -4.00 -19.03
CA PRO A 118 6.65 -2.72 -19.37
C PRO A 118 6.56 -2.38 -20.87
N ARG A 119 6.44 -3.39 -21.75
CA ARG A 119 6.25 -3.19 -23.20
C ARG A 119 4.86 -2.67 -23.57
N ARG A 120 3.86 -2.84 -22.69
CA ARG A 120 2.47 -2.42 -22.92
C ARG A 120 2.22 -0.94 -22.56
N GLY A 121 3.22 -0.25 -22.01
CA GLY A 121 3.11 1.14 -21.57
C GLY A 121 2.32 1.33 -20.27
N THR A 122 2.05 2.60 -19.93
CA THR A 122 1.46 3.04 -18.64
C THR A 122 0.03 3.58 -18.75
N GLY A 123 -0.55 3.66 -19.95
CA GLY A 123 -1.83 4.35 -20.15
C GLY A 123 -3.01 3.83 -19.30
N TRP A 124 -3.04 2.54 -18.98
CA TRP A 124 -4.04 1.95 -18.09
C TRP A 124 -3.82 2.34 -16.61
N ILE A 125 -2.56 2.53 -16.19
CA ILE A 125 -2.22 3.06 -14.86
C ILE A 125 -2.66 4.52 -14.78
N GLU A 126 -2.37 5.31 -15.81
CA GLU A 126 -2.78 6.72 -15.89
C GLU A 126 -4.31 6.87 -15.84
N ALA A 127 -5.04 6.02 -16.57
CA ALA A 127 -6.50 5.99 -16.54
C ALA A 127 -7.05 5.66 -15.14
N TRP A 128 -6.47 4.66 -14.47
CA TRP A 128 -6.83 4.34 -13.08
C TRP A 128 -6.61 5.52 -12.14
N LEU A 129 -5.43 6.16 -12.23
CA LEU A 129 -5.08 7.31 -11.38
C LEU A 129 -5.95 8.54 -11.71
N ALA A 130 -6.48 8.66 -12.92
CA ALA A 130 -7.39 9.75 -13.29
C ALA A 130 -8.80 9.56 -12.71
N ASN A 131 -9.33 8.34 -12.72
CA ASN A 131 -10.73 8.06 -12.41
C ASN A 131 -11.09 8.14 -10.91
N ARG A 132 -10.12 8.32 -10.02
CA ARG A 132 -10.34 8.46 -8.57
C ARG A 132 -9.71 9.72 -7.96
N GLY A 133 -9.24 10.62 -8.80
CA GLY A 133 -8.73 11.93 -8.41
C GLY A 133 -9.76 13.07 -8.51
N GLY A 134 -11.06 12.74 -8.58
CA GLY A 134 -12.18 13.69 -8.68
C GLY A 134 -13.18 13.53 -7.55
#